data_AF-G3A2X8-F1
#
_entry.id   AF-G3A2X8-F1
#
_cell.length_a   1.000
_cell.length_b   1.000
_cell.length_c   1.000
_cell.angle_alpha   90.00
_cell.angle_beta   90.00
_cell.angle_gamma   90.00
#
_symmetry.space_group_name_H-M   'P 1'
#
loop_
_entity.id
_entity.type
_entity.pdbx_description
1 polymer ?
#
loop_
_entity_poly.entity_id
_entity_poly.type
_entity_poly.pdbx_seq_one_letter_code
_entity_poly.pdbx_strand_id
1 'polypeptide(L)'
;MSVAEKIIHEGKLEAQQVSQLYKAHETRSRELTQGPAGWHGVDDIETLIGLEGRFLWAEHPFPSTINFKFDAGYVGAQGTYTISTWSGAGEQGTFHCTPNNPAIGWASILLLPEGATTQRIFLVAGMETDSKWTINIMLLNKLTQQGIQQPAFPVIRTV
;
A
#
# COMPACT_ATOMS: atom_id res chain seq x y z
N MET A 1 11.88 23.66 24.92
CA MET A 1 10.64 24.29 24.41
C MET A 1 10.54 24.00 22.93
N SER A 2 9.48 23.33 22.50
CA SER A 2 9.16 23.15 21.08
C SER A 2 8.70 24.47 20.45
N VAL A 3 8.71 24.56 19.12
CA VAL A 3 8.20 25.73 18.38
C VAL A 3 6.73 26.00 18.73
N ALA A 4 5.94 24.94 18.94
CA ALA A 4 4.53 25.05 19.35
C ALA A 4 4.37 25.67 20.75
N GLU A 5 5.18 25.25 21.72
CA GLU A 5 5.15 25.81 23.09
C GLU A 5 5.51 27.31 23.09
N LYS A 6 6.42 27.72 22.21
CA LYS A 6 6.86 29.11 22.09
C LYS A 6 5.76 30.00 21.49
N ILE A 7 5.05 29.53 20.46
CA ILE A 7 3.91 30.24 19.84
C ILE A 7 2.74 30.39 20.82
N ILE A 8 2.46 29.36 21.62
CA ILE A 8 1.39 29.41 22.64
C ILE A 8 1.72 30.42 23.74
N HIS A 9 2.98 30.44 24.21
CA HIS A 9 3.41 31.35 25.27
C HIS A 9 3.50 32.82 24.78
N GLU A 10 3.91 33.06 23.54
CA GLU A 10 4.06 34.41 22.98
C GLU A 10 2.74 34.98 22.42
N GLY A 11 1.77 34.13 22.05
CA GLY A 11 0.53 34.51 21.40
C GLY A 11 -0.54 35.14 22.30
N LYS A 12 -0.31 35.28 23.61
CA LYS A 12 -1.29 35.76 24.62
C LYS A 12 -2.65 35.05 24.54
N LEU A 13 -2.64 33.78 24.17
CA LEU A 13 -3.86 32.99 24.03
C LEU A 13 -4.43 32.66 25.41
N GLU A 14 -5.73 32.82 25.57
CA GLU A 14 -6.42 32.42 26.79
C GLU A 14 -6.43 30.88 26.91
N ALA A 15 -6.50 30.36 28.14
CA ALA A 15 -6.43 28.92 28.41
C ALA A 15 -7.46 28.09 27.60
N GLN A 16 -8.64 28.67 27.33
CA GLN A 16 -9.67 28.03 26.51
C GLN A 16 -9.26 27.92 25.03
N GLN A 17 -8.59 28.93 24.48
CA GLN A 17 -8.09 28.94 23.10
C GLN A 17 -6.93 27.96 22.93
N VAL A 18 -6.05 27.86 23.94
CA VAL A 18 -4.97 26.87 23.98
C VAL A 18 -5.55 25.45 24.01
N SER A 19 -6.57 25.19 24.83
CA SER A 19 -7.25 23.88 24.87
C SER A 19 -7.92 23.52 23.55
N GLN A 20 -8.53 24.49 22.85
CA GLN A 20 -9.11 24.28 21.52
C GLN A 20 -8.04 23.96 20.48
N LEU A 21 -6.89 24.65 20.51
CA LEU A 21 -5.75 24.36 19.65
C LEU A 21 -5.17 22.97 19.90
N TYR A 22 -5.01 22.56 21.16
CA TYR A 22 -4.57 21.21 21.49
C TYR A 22 -5.56 20.15 20.99
N LYS A 23 -6.86 20.34 21.21
CA LYS A 23 -7.90 19.43 20.70
C LYS A 23 -7.93 19.37 19.17
N ALA A 24 -7.80 20.51 18.50
CA ALA A 24 -7.76 20.58 17.04
C ALA A 24 -6.51 19.88 16.49
N HIS A 25 -5.35 20.11 17.10
CA HIS A 25 -4.11 19.43 16.76
C HIS A 25 -4.22 17.93 17.02
N GLU A 26 -4.74 17.50 18.16
CA GLU A 26 -4.91 16.08 18.50
C GLU A 26 -5.91 15.38 17.57
N THR A 27 -7.01 16.06 17.22
CA THR A 27 -7.98 15.56 16.24
C THR A 27 -7.34 15.44 14.87
N ARG A 28 -6.61 16.48 14.42
CA ARG A 28 -5.89 16.48 13.13
C ARG A 28 -4.77 15.43 13.09
N SER A 29 -4.03 15.26 14.18
CA SER A 29 -3.00 14.23 14.30
C SER A 29 -3.63 12.84 14.29
N ARG A 30 -4.78 12.63 14.94
CA ARG A 30 -5.55 11.39 14.84
C ARG A 30 -6.08 11.17 13.43
N GLU A 31 -6.63 12.18 12.75
CA GLU A 31 -7.06 12.07 11.35
C GLU A 31 -5.91 11.80 10.37
N LEU A 32 -4.69 12.24 10.69
CA LEU A 32 -3.49 11.95 9.91
C LEU A 32 -2.85 10.60 10.26
N THR A 33 -3.07 10.08 11.48
CA THR A 33 -2.58 8.76 11.92
C THR A 33 -3.61 7.65 11.74
N GLN A 34 -4.89 8.00 11.59
CA GLN A 34 -6.03 7.10 11.34
C GLN A 34 -6.63 7.31 9.95
N GLY A 35 -6.20 8.34 9.24
CA GLY A 35 -6.50 8.49 7.82
C GLY A 35 -5.63 7.53 7.02
N PRO A 36 -6.08 7.10 5.84
CA PRO A 36 -5.26 6.24 5.00
C PRO A 36 -3.97 6.89 4.52
N ALA A 37 -3.85 8.22 4.55
CA ALA A 37 -2.68 8.89 4.03
C ALA A 37 -1.42 8.56 4.87
N GLY A 38 -0.39 8.00 4.24
CA GLY A 38 0.90 7.74 4.87
C GLY A 38 1.43 6.33 4.65
N TRP A 39 2.46 5.99 5.44
CA TRP A 39 3.13 4.69 5.39
C TRP A 39 2.51 3.71 6.38
N HIS A 40 2.17 2.54 5.88
CA HIS A 40 1.67 1.38 6.62
C HIS A 40 2.76 0.30 6.63
N GLY A 41 3.12 -0.19 7.81
CA GLY A 41 3.97 -1.37 7.99
C GLY A 41 3.23 -2.68 7.69
N VAL A 42 3.88 -3.81 7.91
CA VAL A 42 3.26 -5.13 7.64
C VAL A 42 2.07 -5.43 8.57
N ASP A 43 2.10 -4.91 9.79
CA ASP A 43 1.15 -5.25 10.86
C ASP A 43 -0.15 -4.43 10.82
N ASP A 44 -0.17 -3.28 10.12
CA ASP A 44 -1.27 -2.32 10.07
C ASP A 44 -1.90 -2.16 8.67
N ILE A 45 -1.60 -3.07 7.73
CA ILE A 45 -2.30 -3.13 6.44
C ILE A 45 -3.70 -3.73 6.61
N GLU A 46 -4.69 -2.88 6.84
CA GLU A 46 -6.08 -3.30 7.08
C GLU A 46 -6.87 -3.57 5.79
N THR A 47 -6.42 -3.04 4.64
CA THR A 47 -7.12 -3.15 3.36
C THR A 47 -6.19 -3.06 2.16
N LEU A 48 -6.63 -3.61 1.03
CA LEU A 48 -5.95 -3.54 -0.28
C LEU A 48 -6.86 -2.97 -1.38
N ILE A 49 -7.95 -2.28 -1.01
CA ILE A 49 -8.90 -1.71 -1.98
C ILE A 49 -8.26 -0.72 -2.97
N GLY A 50 -7.13 -0.10 -2.61
CA GLY A 50 -6.39 0.81 -3.48
C GLY A 50 -5.37 0.14 -4.40
N LEU A 51 -5.39 -1.19 -4.52
CA LEU A 51 -4.47 -1.94 -5.38
C LEU A 51 -4.79 -1.77 -6.87
N GLU A 52 -6.03 -1.44 -7.24
CA GLU A 52 -6.40 -1.25 -8.65
C GLU A 52 -5.63 -0.10 -9.30
N GLY A 53 -5.01 -0.37 -10.45
CA GLY A 53 -4.19 0.58 -11.18
C GLY A 53 -2.91 -0.01 -11.74
N ARG A 54 -2.07 0.86 -12.30
CA ARG A 54 -0.82 0.48 -12.97
C ARG A 54 0.38 0.81 -12.10
N PHE A 55 1.37 -0.09 -12.07
CA PHE A 55 2.59 0.05 -11.28
C PHE A 55 3.82 -0.38 -12.06
N LEU A 56 4.98 0.24 -11.79
CA LEU A 56 6.28 -0.30 -12.13
C LEU A 56 6.49 -1.61 -11.39
N TRP A 57 6.76 -2.68 -12.12
CA TRP A 57 6.84 -4.03 -11.60
C TRP A 57 8.30 -4.50 -11.45
N ALA A 58 8.64 -4.93 -10.24
CA ALA A 58 10.02 -5.09 -9.80
C ALA A 58 10.67 -6.44 -10.15
N GLU A 59 9.94 -7.37 -10.76
CA GLU A 59 10.46 -8.70 -11.04
C GLU A 59 11.28 -8.82 -12.33
N HIS A 60 11.25 -7.81 -13.21
CA HIS A 60 11.97 -7.87 -14.46
C HIS A 60 13.24 -7.01 -14.43
N PRO A 61 14.35 -7.48 -15.02
CA PRO A 61 15.60 -6.71 -15.11
C PRO A 61 15.47 -5.46 -16.00
N PHE A 62 14.37 -5.36 -16.74
CA PHE A 62 14.00 -4.21 -17.56
C PHE A 62 12.68 -3.63 -17.06
N PRO A 63 12.42 -2.33 -17.28
CA PRO A 63 11.17 -1.70 -16.87
C PRO A 63 9.97 -2.49 -17.40
N SER A 64 9.14 -2.96 -16.48
CA SER A 64 7.87 -3.62 -16.76
C SER A 64 6.79 -2.94 -15.94
N THR A 65 5.55 -3.04 -16.39
CA THR A 65 4.40 -2.54 -15.63
C THR A 65 3.43 -3.67 -15.38
N ILE A 66 2.83 -3.68 -14.19
CA ILE A 66 1.66 -4.50 -13.89
C ILE A 66 0.45 -3.60 -13.81
N ASN A 67 -0.68 -4.04 -14.33
CA ASN A 67 -1.96 -3.38 -14.16
C ASN A 67 -2.91 -4.33 -13.44
N PHE A 68 -3.42 -3.92 -12.28
CA PHE A 68 -4.44 -4.63 -11.53
C PHE A 68 -5.81 -4.03 -11.80
N LYS A 69 -6.84 -4.88 -11.91
CA LYS A 69 -8.24 -4.47 -12.02
C LYS A 69 -9.11 -5.43 -11.22
N PHE A 70 -9.89 -4.92 -10.28
CA PHE A 70 -10.79 -5.74 -9.47
C PHE A 70 -11.99 -6.23 -10.30
N ASP A 71 -12.46 -7.43 -9.97
CA ASP A 71 -13.72 -7.92 -10.51
C ASP A 71 -14.90 -7.21 -9.84
N ALA A 72 -16.01 -7.07 -10.56
CA ALA A 72 -17.22 -6.46 -10.02
C ALA A 72 -17.73 -7.24 -8.80
N GLY A 73 -17.87 -6.56 -7.66
CA GLY A 73 -18.28 -7.16 -6.38
C GLY A 73 -17.14 -7.75 -5.54
N TYR A 74 -15.90 -7.70 -6.01
CA TYR A 74 -14.72 -8.30 -5.34
C TYR A 74 -13.58 -7.30 -5.09
N VAL A 75 -13.91 -6.02 -4.97
CA VAL A 75 -12.94 -4.95 -4.68
C VAL A 75 -12.21 -5.23 -3.37
N GLY A 76 -10.87 -5.23 -3.41
CA GLY A 76 -10.02 -5.55 -2.27
C GLY A 76 -9.79 -7.04 -2.03
N ALA A 77 -10.27 -7.93 -2.91
CA ALA A 77 -10.12 -9.37 -2.75
C ALA A 77 -9.61 -10.10 -4.01
N GLN A 78 -10.17 -9.83 -5.20
CA GLN A 78 -9.73 -10.51 -6.42
C GLN A 78 -10.04 -9.75 -7.71
N GLY A 79 -9.30 -10.09 -8.76
CA GLY A 79 -9.53 -9.53 -10.08
C GLY A 79 -8.59 -10.10 -11.14
N THR A 80 -8.32 -9.29 -12.15
CA THR A 80 -7.42 -9.61 -13.26
C THR A 80 -6.20 -8.72 -13.24
N TYR A 81 -5.08 -9.26 -13.74
CA TYR A 81 -3.87 -8.49 -13.91
C TYR A 81 -3.23 -8.70 -15.28
N THR A 82 -2.42 -7.74 -15.70
CA THR A 82 -1.59 -7.84 -16.91
C THR A 82 -0.23 -7.25 -16.64
N ILE A 83 0.83 -7.99 -16.95
CA ILE A 83 2.21 -7.52 -16.96
C ILE A 83 2.60 -7.19 -18.39
N SER A 84 2.95 -5.94 -18.65
CA SER A 84 3.53 -5.47 -19.90
C SER A 84 5.04 -5.30 -19.72
N THR A 85 5.81 -5.91 -20.60
CA THR A 85 7.26 -5.74 -20.68
C THR A 85 7.62 -4.88 -21.88
N TRP A 86 8.87 -4.41 -21.93
CA TRP A 86 9.38 -3.63 -23.07
C TRP A 86 9.26 -4.35 -24.43
N SER A 87 9.17 -5.70 -24.43
CA SER A 87 9.07 -6.52 -25.64
C SER A 87 7.62 -6.86 -26.04
N GLY A 88 6.61 -6.42 -25.28
CA GLY A 88 5.19 -6.72 -25.54
C GLY A 88 4.41 -7.18 -24.30
N ALA A 89 3.32 -7.92 -24.52
CA ALA A 89 2.55 -8.53 -23.42
C ALA A 89 3.40 -9.65 -22.78
N GLY A 90 3.78 -9.46 -21.50
CA GLY A 90 4.65 -10.39 -20.78
C GLY A 90 3.87 -11.50 -20.09
N GLU A 91 2.75 -11.17 -19.46
CA GLU A 91 1.94 -12.12 -18.69
C GLU A 91 0.54 -11.54 -18.44
N GLN A 92 -0.48 -12.38 -18.30
CA GLN A 92 -1.80 -11.98 -17.78
C GLN A 92 -2.39 -13.12 -16.95
N GLY A 93 -3.38 -12.82 -16.12
CA GLY A 93 -4.05 -13.83 -15.31
C GLY A 93 -5.02 -13.22 -14.29
N THR A 94 -5.36 -14.02 -13.29
CA THR A 94 -6.15 -13.56 -12.15
C THR A 94 -5.27 -13.32 -10.94
N PHE A 95 -5.69 -12.43 -10.06
CA PHE A 95 -5.04 -12.23 -8.78
C PHE A 95 -6.05 -12.35 -7.64
N HIS A 96 -5.54 -12.77 -6.49
CA HIS A 96 -6.21 -12.67 -5.20
C HIS A 96 -5.34 -11.83 -4.28
N CYS A 97 -5.95 -11.03 -3.43
CA CYS A 97 -5.24 -10.31 -2.39
C CYS A 97 -5.95 -10.48 -1.06
N THR A 98 -5.19 -10.39 0.02
CA THR A 98 -5.70 -10.52 1.37
C THR A 98 -4.97 -9.49 2.25
N PRO A 99 -5.70 -8.59 2.93
CA PRO A 99 -5.07 -7.66 3.87
C PRO A 99 -4.48 -8.42 5.05
N ASN A 100 -3.75 -7.71 5.93
CA ASN A 100 -3.27 -8.33 7.14
C ASN A 100 -4.47 -8.80 7.98
N ASN A 101 -4.44 -10.07 8.36
CA ASN A 101 -5.38 -10.63 9.32
C ASN A 101 -4.61 -10.84 10.63
N PRO A 102 -5.11 -10.36 11.79
CA PRO A 102 -4.46 -10.57 13.09
C PRO A 102 -4.12 -12.03 13.42
N ALA A 103 -4.83 -13.01 12.85
CA ALA A 103 -4.54 -14.43 13.02
C ALA A 103 -3.38 -14.95 12.14
N ILE A 104 -3.07 -14.25 11.06
CA ILE A 104 -2.08 -14.64 10.04
C ILE A 104 -0.82 -13.78 10.19
N GLY A 105 -0.96 -12.46 10.36
CA GLY A 105 0.14 -11.53 10.59
C GLY A 105 0.86 -11.07 9.31
N TRP A 106 0.25 -11.22 8.12
CA TRP A 106 0.76 -10.63 6.89
C TRP A 106 -0.36 -10.34 5.88
N ALA A 107 -0.15 -9.30 5.07
CA ALA A 107 -0.90 -9.04 3.84
C ALA A 107 -0.23 -9.72 2.64
N SER A 108 -1.01 -10.18 1.66
CA SER A 108 -0.48 -10.88 0.50
C SER A 108 -1.21 -10.58 -0.82
N ILE A 109 -0.49 -10.80 -1.92
CA ILE A 109 -0.99 -10.79 -3.29
C ILE A 109 -0.55 -12.11 -3.94
N LEU A 110 -1.51 -12.87 -4.43
CA LEU A 110 -1.34 -14.11 -5.18
C LEU A 110 -1.64 -13.83 -6.65
N LEU A 111 -0.70 -14.10 -7.54
CA LEU A 111 -0.92 -14.10 -8.98
C LEU A 111 -1.07 -15.54 -9.48
N LEU A 112 -2.10 -15.75 -10.31
CA LEU A 112 -2.39 -16.98 -11.01
C LEU A 112 -2.26 -16.71 -12.52
N PRO A 113 -1.06 -16.85 -13.10
CA PRO A 113 -0.86 -16.59 -14.51
C PRO A 113 -1.66 -17.57 -15.38
N GLU A 114 -2.27 -17.05 -16.44
CA GLU A 114 -3.03 -17.87 -17.38
C GLU A 114 -2.11 -18.89 -18.07
N GLY A 115 -2.49 -20.17 -18.04
CA GLY A 115 -1.70 -21.26 -18.62
C GLY A 115 -0.46 -21.68 -17.82
N ALA A 116 -0.18 -21.07 -16.66
CA ALA A 116 0.91 -21.48 -15.80
C ALA A 116 0.46 -22.50 -14.74
N THR A 117 1.35 -23.43 -14.40
CA THR A 117 1.15 -24.39 -13.29
C THR A 117 1.60 -23.84 -11.95
N THR A 118 2.34 -22.73 -11.96
CA THR A 118 3.00 -22.18 -10.77
C THR A 118 2.42 -20.82 -10.43
N GLN A 119 1.83 -20.73 -9.25
CA GLN A 119 1.37 -19.48 -8.68
C GLN A 119 2.53 -18.62 -8.16
N ARG A 120 2.35 -17.31 -8.12
CA ARG A 120 3.34 -16.36 -7.59
C ARG A 120 2.76 -15.66 -6.37
N ILE A 121 3.43 -15.81 -5.23
CA ILE A 121 2.97 -15.26 -3.95
C ILE A 121 3.88 -14.11 -3.56
N PHE A 122 3.26 -12.97 -3.25
CA PHE A 122 3.93 -11.78 -2.75
C PHE A 122 3.39 -11.44 -1.37
N LEU A 123 4.29 -11.15 -0.44
CA LEU A 123 3.97 -10.62 0.88
C LEU A 123 4.17 -9.11 0.86
N VAL A 124 3.17 -8.36 1.31
CA VAL A 124 3.24 -6.90 1.39
C VAL A 124 3.95 -6.55 2.71
N ALA A 125 5.20 -6.11 2.60
CA ALA A 125 6.02 -5.73 3.77
C ALA A 125 5.75 -4.29 4.24
N GLY A 126 5.10 -3.50 3.40
CA GLY A 126 4.66 -2.13 3.70
C GLY A 126 4.10 -1.46 2.46
N MET A 127 3.30 -0.42 2.67
CA MET A 127 2.71 0.37 1.58
C MET A 127 2.56 1.84 1.95
N GLU A 128 2.66 2.72 0.95
CA GLU A 128 2.30 4.12 1.08
C GLU A 128 0.96 4.35 0.38
N THR A 129 0.03 4.99 1.06
CA THR A 129 -1.28 5.33 0.50
C THR A 129 -1.62 6.81 0.64
N ASP A 130 -2.50 7.30 -0.23
CA ASP A 130 -3.04 8.66 -0.15
C ASP A 130 -4.27 8.75 0.77
N SER A 131 -4.89 9.93 0.85
CA SER A 131 -6.09 10.16 1.66
C SER A 131 -7.36 9.43 1.18
N LYS A 132 -7.30 8.74 0.04
CA LYS A 132 -8.40 7.97 -0.57
C LYS A 132 -8.11 6.46 -0.56
N TRP A 133 -7.15 5.99 0.22
CA TRP A 133 -6.64 4.60 0.21
C TRP A 133 -5.93 4.20 -1.09
N THR A 134 -5.64 5.12 -2.01
CA THR A 134 -4.90 4.78 -3.23
C THR A 134 -3.48 4.37 -2.86
N ILE A 135 -3.05 3.19 -3.28
CA ILE A 135 -1.70 2.71 -3.01
C ILE A 135 -0.72 3.31 -4.02
N ASN A 136 0.23 4.12 -3.57
CA ASN A 136 1.25 4.72 -4.45
C ASN A 136 2.55 3.91 -4.47
N ILE A 137 2.92 3.30 -3.34
CA ILE A 137 4.14 2.50 -3.20
C ILE A 137 3.81 1.21 -2.46
N MET A 138 4.37 0.07 -2.89
CA MET A 138 4.34 -1.19 -2.16
C MET A 138 5.73 -1.82 -2.09
N LEU A 139 6.06 -2.38 -0.93
CA LEU A 139 7.19 -3.29 -0.77
C LEU A 139 6.68 -4.73 -0.86
N LEU A 140 6.98 -5.40 -1.97
CA LEU A 140 6.51 -6.76 -2.22
C LEU A 140 7.67 -7.75 -2.16
N ASN A 141 7.66 -8.61 -1.14
CA ASN A 141 8.60 -9.73 -1.07
C ASN A 141 8.01 -10.94 -1.77
N LYS A 142 8.76 -11.56 -2.68
CA LYS A 142 8.36 -12.79 -3.35
C LYS A 142 8.60 -13.99 -2.42
N LEU A 143 7.60 -14.82 -2.21
CA LEU A 143 7.77 -16.10 -1.54
C LEU A 143 8.15 -17.17 -2.57
N THR A 144 9.31 -17.79 -2.37
CA THR A 144 9.84 -18.87 -3.21
C THR A 144 10.06 -20.14 -2.37
N GLN A 145 10.41 -21.26 -3.01
CA GLN A 145 10.78 -22.47 -2.28
C GLN A 145 12.03 -22.30 -1.41
N GLN A 146 12.90 -21.35 -1.77
CA GLN A 146 14.12 -21.00 -1.05
C GLN A 146 13.88 -19.99 0.07
N GLY A 147 12.65 -19.51 0.23
CA GLY A 147 12.25 -18.51 1.23
C GLY A 147 11.84 -17.17 0.62
N ILE A 148 11.92 -16.13 1.45
CA ILE A 148 11.49 -14.77 1.10
C ILE A 148 12.60 -14.08 0.31
N GLN A 149 12.27 -13.61 -0.89
CA GLN A 149 13.15 -12.84 -1.77
C GLN A 149 12.68 -11.38 -1.82
N GLN A 150 13.56 -10.44 -1.47
CA GLN A 150 13.30 -9.01 -1.58
C GLN A 150 13.32 -8.56 -3.05
N PRO A 151 12.47 -7.60 -3.44
CA PRO A 151 12.45 -7.08 -4.80
C PRO A 151 13.67 -6.19 -5.05
N ALA A 152 14.03 -6.00 -6.32
CA ALA A 152 15.13 -5.10 -6.69
C ALA A 152 14.81 -3.62 -6.37
N PHE A 153 13.53 -3.25 -6.41
CA PHE A 153 13.03 -1.92 -6.10
C PHE A 153 11.56 -1.98 -5.63
N PRO A 154 11.04 -0.94 -4.95
CA PRO A 154 9.62 -0.86 -4.59
C PRO A 154 8.70 -0.86 -5.81
N VAL A 155 7.51 -1.44 -5.69
CA VAL A 155 6.46 -1.33 -6.70
C VAL A 155 5.83 0.06 -6.60
N ILE A 156 5.89 0.85 -7.67
CA ILE A 156 5.51 2.28 -7.67
C ILE A 156 4.36 2.49 -8.66
N ARG A 157 3.27 3.13 -8.23
CA ARG A 157 2.13 3.47 -9.09
C ARG A 157 2.57 4.42 -10.22
N THR A 158 2.12 4.14 -11.43
CA THR A 158 2.36 4.96 -12.62
C THR A 158 1.02 5.33 -13.23
N VAL A 159 0.63 6.61 -13.11
CA VAL A 159 -0.56 7.27 -13.71
C VAL A 159 -1.79 6.39 -13.97
#